data_AF-N1UXW9-F1
#
_entry.id   AF-N1UXW9-F1
#
_cell.length_a   1.000
_cell.length_b   1.000
_cell.length_c   1.000
_cell.angle_alpha   90.00
_cell.angle_beta   90.00
_cell.angle_gamma   90.00
#
_symmetry.space_group_name_H-M   'P 1'
#
loop_
_entity.id
_entity.type
_entity.pdbx_description
1 polymer ?
#
loop_
_entity_poly.entity_id
_entity_poly.type
_entity_poly.pdbx_seq_one_letter_code
_entity_poly.pdbx_strand_id
1 'polypeptide(L)'
;MTHDTIFFTMTAEAPKGGERIFKGSVFQLFEDGAGGASFHSVEIAGDTAVLRGEIVGDRRLVTENGLAEYLEDILASKEAIHLDIDVRFEAPDLRLQAAA
;
A
#
# COMPACT_ATOMS: atom_id res chain seq x y z
N MET A 1 12.27 9.20 -19.97
CA MET A 1 12.46 8.81 -18.56
C MET A 1 11.68 7.53 -18.38
N THR A 2 12.35 6.41 -18.15
CA THR A 2 11.69 5.15 -17.77
C THR A 2 11.07 5.40 -16.40
N HIS A 3 9.75 5.39 -16.32
CA HIS A 3 9.12 5.33 -15.02
C HIS A 3 9.33 3.90 -14.52
N ASP A 4 9.99 3.74 -13.39
CA ASP A 4 10.10 2.45 -12.74
C ASP A 4 8.82 2.23 -11.93
N THR A 5 8.29 1.00 -11.94
CA THR A 5 7.19 0.65 -11.05
C THR A 5 7.78 0.28 -9.70
N ILE A 6 7.30 0.94 -8.64
CA ILE A 6 7.66 0.63 -7.27
C ILE A 6 6.61 -0.35 -6.74
N PHE A 7 7.06 -1.55 -6.40
CA PHE A 7 6.25 -2.54 -5.72
C PHE A 7 6.49 -2.46 -4.21
N PHE A 8 5.41 -2.53 -3.44
CA PHE A 8 5.47 -2.44 -1.99
C PHE A 8 4.39 -3.33 -1.35
N THR A 9 4.63 -3.71 -0.11
CA THR A 9 3.63 -4.28 0.78
C THR A 9 3.14 -3.17 1.71
N MET A 10 1.83 -3.06 1.87
CA MET A 10 1.18 -2.19 2.84
C MET A 10 0.39 -3.04 3.83
N THR A 11 0.70 -2.92 5.11
CA THR A 11 -0.14 -3.45 6.18
C THR A 11 -1.11 -2.37 6.60
N ALA A 12 -2.40 -2.66 6.60
CA ALA A 12 -3.45 -1.75 7.04
C ALA A 12 -4.15 -2.35 8.26
N GLU A 13 -4.32 -1.56 9.31
CA GLU A 13 -5.01 -1.92 10.53
C GLU A 13 -6.24 -1.02 10.74
N ALA A 14 -7.28 -1.58 11.34
CA ALA A 14 -8.44 -0.80 11.73
C ALA A 14 -8.05 0.19 12.83
N PRO A 15 -8.31 1.50 12.66
CA PRO A 15 -8.12 2.44 13.75
C PRO A 15 -9.08 2.09 14.89
N LYS A 16 -8.70 2.41 16.12
CA LYS A 16 -9.50 2.11 17.32
C LYS A 16 -10.94 2.62 17.17
N GLY A 17 -11.92 1.72 17.21
CA GLY A 17 -13.34 2.05 17.04
C GLY A 17 -13.83 2.13 15.58
N GLY A 18 -12.96 1.89 14.61
CA GLY A 18 -13.23 1.88 13.16
C GLY A 18 -13.41 0.48 12.56
N GLU A 19 -13.47 -0.58 13.38
CA GLU A 19 -13.46 -1.98 12.93
C GLU A 19 -14.66 -2.33 12.04
N ARG A 20 -15.80 -1.64 12.25
CA ARG A 20 -17.02 -1.83 11.45
C ARG A 20 -16.89 -1.33 10.00
N ILE A 21 -16.05 -0.32 9.76
CA ILE A 21 -15.87 0.28 8.42
C ILE A 21 -14.59 -0.19 7.74
N PHE A 22 -13.66 -0.78 8.51
CA PHE A 22 -12.36 -1.27 8.04
C PHE A 22 -12.42 -2.03 6.72
N LYS A 23 -13.25 -3.08 6.64
CA LYS A 23 -13.37 -3.88 5.41
C LYS A 23 -13.85 -3.03 4.23
N GLY A 24 -14.79 -2.11 4.46
CA GLY A 24 -15.28 -1.20 3.43
C GLY A 24 -14.16 -0.29 2.91
N SER A 25 -13.37 0.29 3.80
CA SER A 25 -12.21 1.12 3.44
C SER A 25 -11.14 0.33 2.66
N VAL A 26 -10.89 -0.93 3.04
CA VAL A 26 -9.97 -1.82 2.29
C VAL A 26 -10.53 -2.17 0.90
N PHE A 27 -11.83 -2.47 0.77
CA PHE A 27 -12.43 -2.72 -0.54
C PHE A 27 -12.40 -1.47 -1.43
N GLN A 28 -12.64 -0.30 -0.85
CA GLN A 28 -12.57 0.95 -1.59
C GLN A 28 -11.15 1.24 -2.12
N LEU A 29 -10.10 0.85 -1.37
CA LEU A 29 -8.73 0.90 -1.88
C LEU A 29 -8.50 0.03 -3.10
N PHE A 30 -9.16 -1.13 -3.21
CA PHE A 30 -9.03 -2.00 -4.38
C PHE A 30 -9.74 -1.45 -5.61
N GLU A 31 -10.88 -0.78 -5.41
CA GLU A 31 -11.66 -0.22 -6.51
C GLU A 31 -11.06 1.10 -7.03
N ASP A 32 -10.70 2.01 -6.12
CA ASP A 32 -10.33 3.38 -6.46
C ASP A 32 -8.81 3.62 -6.49
N GLY A 33 -8.03 2.74 -5.86
CA GLY A 33 -6.63 3.03 -5.54
C GLY A 33 -6.46 4.26 -4.64
N ALA A 34 -5.21 4.70 -4.49
CA ALA A 34 -4.87 5.91 -3.74
C ALA A 34 -3.58 6.53 -4.26
N GLY A 35 -3.61 7.82 -4.61
CA GLY A 35 -2.39 8.57 -4.96
C GLY A 35 -1.69 8.02 -6.22
N GLY A 36 -2.45 7.46 -7.15
CA GLY A 36 -1.89 6.76 -8.31
C GLY A 36 -1.34 5.37 -8.02
N ALA A 37 -1.44 4.88 -6.78
CA ALA A 37 -1.17 3.49 -6.43
C ALA A 37 -2.42 2.61 -6.62
N SER A 38 -2.21 1.42 -7.18
CA SER A 38 -3.18 0.32 -7.21
C SER A 38 -2.84 -0.70 -6.11
N PHE A 39 -3.86 -1.41 -5.62
CA PHE A 39 -3.74 -2.35 -4.51
C PHE A 39 -4.43 -3.68 -4.80
N HIS A 40 -3.86 -4.76 -4.29
CA HIS A 40 -4.43 -6.09 -4.31
C HIS A 40 -4.30 -6.74 -2.93
N SER A 41 -5.29 -7.53 -2.51
CA SER A 41 -5.19 -8.26 -1.25
C SER A 41 -4.18 -9.39 -1.34
N VAL A 42 -3.33 -9.48 -0.32
CA VAL A 42 -2.55 -10.68 -0.02
C VAL A 42 -3.26 -11.48 1.06
N GLU A 43 -3.71 -10.78 2.11
CA GLU A 43 -4.41 -11.37 3.26
C GLU A 43 -5.37 -10.34 3.88
N ILE A 44 -6.54 -10.79 4.33
CA ILE A 44 -7.48 -9.97 5.12
C ILE A 44 -7.97 -10.83 6.29
N ALA A 45 -7.62 -10.43 7.51
CA ALA A 45 -7.94 -11.17 8.73
C ALA A 45 -8.45 -10.20 9.80
N GLY A 46 -9.73 -10.33 10.15
CA GLY A 46 -10.35 -9.51 11.20
C GLY A 46 -10.27 -8.01 10.90
N ASP A 47 -9.41 -7.33 11.67
CA ASP A 47 -9.10 -5.91 11.71
C ASP A 47 -7.74 -5.55 11.07
N THR A 48 -7.08 -6.51 10.41
CA THR A 48 -5.82 -6.29 9.68
C THR A 48 -5.94 -6.78 8.24
N ALA A 49 -5.26 -6.08 7.33
CA ALA A 49 -5.15 -6.44 5.92
C ALA A 49 -3.72 -6.23 5.45
N VAL A 50 -3.18 -7.21 4.73
CA VAL A 50 -1.90 -7.09 4.04
C VAL A 50 -2.20 -6.95 2.57
N LEU A 51 -1.75 -5.84 2.01
CA LEU A 51 -2.02 -5.43 0.64
C LEU A 51 -0.69 -5.36 -0.13
N ARG A 52 -0.72 -5.80 -1.39
CA ARG A 52 0.34 -5.54 -2.35
C ARG A 52 -0.03 -4.29 -3.13
N GLY A 53 0.85 -3.31 -3.13
CA GLY A 53 0.70 -2.06 -3.84
C GLY A 53 1.70 -1.90 -4.97
N GLU A 54 1.29 -1.18 -6.00
CA GLU A 54 2.17 -0.73 -7.08
C GLU A 54 1.93 0.75 -7.34
N ILE A 55 3.01 1.52 -7.52
CA ILE A 55 2.94 2.94 -7.88
C ILE A 55 4.03 3.28 -8.88
N VAL A 56 3.71 4.15 -9.84
CA VAL A 56 4.65 4.61 -10.86
C VAL A 56 5.49 5.74 -10.29
N GLY A 57 6.81 5.58 -10.22
CA GLY A 57 7.70 6.59 -9.64
C GLY A 57 9.19 6.29 -9.79
N ASP A 58 10.05 7.26 -9.52
CA ASP A 58 11.49 7.01 -9.52
C ASP A 58 11.92 6.38 -8.18
N ARG A 59 12.14 5.07 -8.17
CA ARG A 59 12.54 4.32 -6.97
C ARG A 59 13.80 4.87 -6.29
N ARG A 60 14.67 5.59 -7.01
CA ARG A 60 15.90 6.19 -6.47
C ARG A 60 15.63 7.42 -5.62
N LEU A 61 14.46 8.03 -5.80
CA LEU A 61 14.04 9.25 -5.11
C LEU A 61 13.02 9.00 -4.00
N VAL A 62 12.42 7.79 -3.96
CA VAL A 62 11.39 7.42 -2.99
C VAL A 62 11.97 6.53 -1.89
N THR A 63 11.74 6.92 -0.63
CA THR A 63 12.04 6.13 0.58
C THR A 63 10.78 5.44 1.09
N GLU A 64 10.93 4.39 1.92
CA GLU A 64 9.76 3.68 2.48
C GLU A 64 8.91 4.64 3.32
N ASN A 65 9.55 5.38 4.24
CA ASN A 65 8.86 6.38 5.07
C ASN A 65 8.19 7.46 4.22
N GLY A 66 8.84 7.95 3.16
CA GLY A 66 8.25 8.98 2.29
C GLY A 66 7.04 8.46 1.51
N LEU A 67 7.04 7.18 1.12
CA LEU A 67 5.86 6.57 0.50
C LEU A 67 4.75 6.33 1.52
N ALA A 68 5.08 5.90 2.74
CA ALA A 68 4.13 5.73 3.83
C ALA A 68 3.42 7.06 4.14
N GLU A 69 4.17 8.12 4.42
CA GLU A 69 3.65 9.47 4.69
C GLU A 69 2.78 9.99 3.54
N TYR A 70 3.24 9.81 2.29
CA TYR A 70 2.45 10.19 1.11
C TYR A 70 1.11 9.46 1.04
N LEU A 71 1.10 8.14 1.27
CA LEU A 71 -0.12 7.36 1.24
C LEU A 71 -1.03 7.73 2.43
N GLU A 72 -0.48 7.91 3.63
CA GLU A 72 -1.22 8.37 4.81
C GLU A 72 -1.96 9.69 4.52
N ASP A 73 -1.27 10.69 3.97
CA ASP A 73 -1.86 11.98 3.61
C ASP A 73 -2.98 11.84 2.57
N ILE A 74 -2.77 11.03 1.54
CA ILE A 74 -3.77 10.79 0.50
C ILE A 74 -4.99 10.06 1.07
N LEU A 75 -4.79 9.04 1.91
CA LEU A 75 -5.88 8.29 2.53
C LEU A 75 -6.66 9.19 3.50
N ALA A 76 -5.96 10.00 4.31
CA ALA A 76 -6.59 10.97 5.19
C ALA A 76 -7.42 12.03 4.44
N SER A 77 -7.02 12.37 3.20
CA SER A 77 -7.81 13.25 2.32
C SER A 77 -9.08 12.59 1.76
N LYS A 78 -9.14 11.26 1.76
CA LYS A 78 -10.34 10.50 1.36
C LYS A 78 -11.22 10.33 2.60
N GLU A 79 -12.29 11.13 2.69
CA GLU A 79 -13.22 11.12 3.84
C GLU A 79 -13.81 9.73 4.21
N ALA A 80 -13.69 8.72 3.36
CA ALA A 80 -14.20 7.36 3.57
C ALA A 80 -13.14 6.32 4.00
N ILE A 81 -11.84 6.67 4.01
CA ILE A 81 -10.77 5.71 4.28
C ILE A 81 -10.04 6.09 5.57
N HIS A 82 -10.24 5.27 6.60
CA HIS A 82 -9.58 5.42 7.89
C HIS A 82 -8.84 4.13 8.21
N LEU A 83 -7.53 4.13 7.96
CA LEU A 83 -6.64 2.99 8.13
C LEU A 83 -5.32 3.48 8.74
N ASP A 84 -4.81 2.73 9.72
CA ASP A 84 -3.42 2.89 10.16
C ASP A 84 -2.54 2.02 9.25
N ILE A 85 -1.47 2.58 8.67
CA ILE A 85 -0.68 1.86 7.64
C ILE A 85 0.81 1.75 7.95
N ASP A 86 1.42 0.64 7.54
CA ASP A 86 2.88 0.45 7.45
C ASP A 86 3.23 0.06 6.01
N VAL A 87 4.26 0.67 5.43
CA VAL A 87 4.67 0.43 4.03
C VAL A 87 6.10 -0.07 3.98
N ARG A 88 6.32 -1.12 3.20
CA ARG A 88 7.65 -1.69 2.94
C ARG A 88 7.83 -1.96 1.47
N PHE A 89 8.97 -1.57 0.91
CA PHE A 89 9.27 -1.93 -0.46
C PHE A 89 9.46 -3.42 -0.58
N GLU A 90 8.95 -3.95 -1.68
CA GLU A 90 9.33 -5.30 -2.05
C GLU A 90 10.78 -5.27 -2.52
N ALA A 91 11.58 -6.21 -2.01
CA ALA A 91 12.91 -6.41 -2.55
C ALA A 91 12.76 -6.68 -4.06
N PRO A 92 13.61 -6.08 -4.91
CA PRO A 92 13.66 -6.49 -6.31
C PRO A 92 13.92 -7.99 -6.31
N ASP A 93 13.02 -8.74 -6.95
CA ASP A 93 12.96 -10.19 -6.92
C ASP A 93 14.37 -10.76 -7.14
N LEU A 94 15.03 -11.27 -6.10
CA LEU A 94 16.35 -11.92 -6.19
C LEU A 94 16.25 -13.28 -6.92
N ARG A 95 15.12 -13.56 -7.57
CA ARG A 95 14.84 -14.77 -8.35
C ARG A 95 15.64 -14.92 -9.65
N LEU A 96 16.60 -14.03 -9.92
CA LEU A 96 17.55 -14.16 -11.04
C LEU A 96 19.00 -14.48 -10.64
N GLN A 97 19.29 -14.87 -9.39
CA GLN A 97 20.64 -15.30 -8.97
C GLN A 97 20.78 -16.79 -8.60
N ALA A 98 19.86 -17.65 -9.04
CA ALA A 98 20.00 -19.11 -8.89
C ALA A 98 20.15 -19.87 -10.23
N ALA A 99 20.58 -19.17 -11.29
CA ALA A 99 20.91 -19.80 -12.57
C ALA A 99 22.13 -19.11 -13.21
N ALA A 100 23.31 -19.32 -12.65
CA ALA A 100 24.60 -19.15 -13.32
C ALA A 100 25.61 -20.14 -12.74
#